data_AF-L8GWN0-F1
#
_entry.id   AF-L8GWN0-F1
#
_cell.length_a   1.000
_cell.length_b   1.000
_cell.length_c   1.000
_cell.angle_alpha   90.00
_cell.angle_beta   90.00
_cell.angle_gamma   90.00
#
_symmetry.space_group_name_H-M   'P 1'
#
loop_
_entity.id
_entity.type
_entity.pdbx_description
1 polymer ?
#
loop_
_entity_poly.entity_id
_entity_poly.type
_entity_poly.pdbx_seq_one_letter_code
_entity_poly.pdbx_strand_id
1 'polypeptide(L)'
;MDLSTPANAIVLVSGKRFSGKDHLVGVAKGLFGGGHREGCGPRVESVFASTTDLFKEDFTLKFRDEIDHDRLLTDREYKEQHRMMMTAYWTEIKALDQTRYCSRLLEQARQMFSQTAADPASDDVAQVRLFFVTGVRYSWEIEYFEQSLHRAADDVRLVRLRVQSPLEFKKQLGWHESPIDSHETETGLDSFGRWDLVFTNDKLGDEHTTCFLRDRLLSFIGSATSPEPGGG
;
A
#
# COMPACT_ATOMS: atom_id res chain seq x y z
N MET A 1 -17.13 12.22 -13.15
CA MET A 1 -16.57 10.88 -13.40
C MET A 1 -17.76 9.96 -13.61
N ASP A 2 -17.87 9.37 -14.80
CA ASP A 2 -18.87 8.34 -15.05
C ASP A 2 -18.20 6.98 -14.74
N LEU A 3 -18.48 6.43 -13.55
CA LEU A 3 -17.98 5.12 -13.11
C LEU A 3 -19.07 4.07 -13.33
N SER A 4 -19.55 3.96 -14.56
CA SER A 4 -20.61 3.01 -14.95
C SER A 4 -20.20 1.55 -14.80
N THR A 5 -18.90 1.27 -14.65
CA THR A 5 -18.32 -0.07 -14.45
C THR A 5 -17.48 -0.10 -13.18
N PRO A 6 -17.57 -1.16 -12.35
CA PRO A 6 -16.74 -1.30 -11.17
C PRO A 6 -15.24 -1.31 -11.53
N ALA A 7 -14.46 -0.43 -10.91
CA ALA A 7 -13.01 -0.36 -11.12
C ALA A 7 -12.26 -1.03 -9.97
N ASN A 8 -11.46 -2.05 -10.28
CA ASN A 8 -10.58 -2.70 -9.30
C ASN A 8 -9.17 -2.14 -9.42
N ALA A 9 -8.55 -1.77 -8.30
CA ALA A 9 -7.18 -1.28 -8.29
C ALA A 9 -6.37 -1.80 -7.10
N ILE A 10 -5.12 -2.16 -7.37
CA ILE A 10 -4.09 -2.37 -6.34
C ILE A 10 -3.25 -1.10 -6.24
N VAL A 11 -3.19 -0.51 -5.04
CA VAL A 11 -2.42 0.71 -4.76
C VAL A 11 -1.18 0.33 -3.96
N LEU A 12 -0.02 0.38 -4.62
CA LEU A 12 1.28 0.17 -4.00
C LEU A 12 1.75 1.48 -3.37
N VAL A 13 1.75 1.54 -2.05
CA VAL A 13 2.13 2.75 -1.30
C VAL A 13 3.54 2.62 -0.76
N SER A 14 4.41 3.54 -1.17
CA SER A 14 5.79 3.64 -0.70
C SER A 14 6.10 5.03 -0.15
N GLY A 15 7.00 5.12 0.82
CA GLY A 15 7.50 6.39 1.33
C GLY A 15 8.54 6.18 2.43
N LYS A 16 9.53 7.08 2.49
CA LYS A 16 10.58 7.06 3.52
C LYS A 16 10.02 7.36 4.91
N ARG A 17 10.78 7.05 5.96
CA ARG A 17 10.54 7.48 7.34
C ARG A 17 10.19 8.97 7.41
N PHE A 18 9.19 9.32 8.22
CA PHE A 18 8.65 10.68 8.39
C PHE A 18 8.10 11.33 7.10
N SER A 19 7.88 10.59 6.00
CA SER A 19 7.23 11.15 4.81
C SER A 19 5.72 11.40 5.00
N GLY A 20 5.10 10.85 6.04
CA GLY A 20 3.64 10.88 6.22
C GLY A 20 2.90 9.76 5.52
N LYS A 21 3.59 8.71 5.06
CA LYS A 21 2.97 7.51 4.48
C LYS A 21 1.89 6.92 5.40
N ASP A 22 2.20 6.72 6.68
CA ASP A 22 1.24 6.12 7.63
C ASP A 22 0.07 7.08 7.92
N HIS A 23 0.30 8.40 7.89
CA HIS A 23 -0.76 9.40 7.95
C HIS A 23 -1.69 9.31 6.72
N LEU A 24 -1.14 9.25 5.50
CA LEU A 24 -1.94 9.09 4.28
C LEU A 24 -2.77 7.80 4.32
N VAL A 25 -2.19 6.69 4.77
CA VAL A 25 -2.92 5.43 4.95
C VAL A 25 -4.01 5.57 6.01
N GLY A 26 -3.75 6.28 7.11
CA GLY A 26 -4.75 6.55 8.15
C GLY A 26 -5.94 7.36 7.63
N VAL A 27 -5.69 8.43 6.89
CA VAL A 27 -6.74 9.24 6.24
C VAL A 27 -7.50 8.39 5.20
N ALA A 28 -6.80 7.58 4.39
CA ALA A 28 -7.46 6.68 3.45
C ALA A 28 -8.36 5.64 4.13
N LYS A 29 -7.94 5.09 5.28
CA LYS A 29 -8.79 4.21 6.09
C LYS A 29 -10.03 4.92 6.61
N GLY A 30 -9.91 6.16 7.08
CA GLY A 30 -11.06 6.96 7.50
C GLY A 30 -12.01 7.27 6.34
N LEU A 31 -11.45 7.63 5.18
CA LEU A 31 -12.20 8.04 3.99
C LEU A 31 -12.89 6.87 3.27
N PHE A 32 -12.23 5.71 3.20
CA PHE A 32 -12.70 4.55 2.41
C PHE A 32 -13.07 3.31 3.24
N GLY A 33 -12.81 3.30 4.55
CA GLY A 33 -12.99 2.12 5.41
C GLY A 33 -14.35 2.00 6.09
N GLY A 34 -15.22 3.02 5.97
CA GLY A 34 -16.48 3.08 6.73
C GLY A 34 -17.77 2.85 5.95
N GLY A 35 -17.72 2.54 4.65
CA GLY A 35 -18.93 2.53 3.80
C GLY A 35 -19.74 3.83 3.85
N HIS A 36 -19.12 4.92 4.33
CA HIS A 36 -19.84 6.11 4.78
C HIS A 36 -20.21 6.98 3.59
N ARG A 37 -21.51 7.18 3.43
CA ARG A 37 -22.13 8.21 2.59
C ARG A 37 -21.92 9.57 3.25
N GLU A 38 -21.03 10.39 2.73
CA GLU A 38 -21.15 11.85 2.80
C GLU A 38 -20.79 12.45 1.44
N GLY A 39 -21.81 12.61 0.59
CA GLY A 39 -21.72 13.28 -0.72
C GLY A 39 -21.97 12.40 -1.96
N CYS A 40 -22.16 13.06 -3.10
CA CYS A 40 -22.36 12.48 -4.45
C CYS A 40 -21.10 11.80 -5.05
N GLY A 41 -20.26 11.17 -4.22
CA GLY A 41 -19.05 10.47 -4.66
C GLY A 41 -19.29 8.99 -4.94
N PRO A 42 -18.37 8.31 -5.66
CA PRO A 42 -18.49 6.89 -5.92
C PRO A 42 -18.34 6.07 -4.63
N ARG A 43 -19.07 4.95 -4.55
CA ARG A 43 -18.93 4.00 -3.44
C ARG A 43 -17.60 3.27 -3.55
N VAL A 44 -16.74 3.44 -2.55
CA VAL A 44 -15.40 2.83 -2.50
C VAL A 44 -15.38 1.73 -1.43
N GLU A 45 -14.96 0.54 -1.82
CA GLU A 45 -14.57 -0.53 -0.91
C GLU A 45 -13.04 -0.57 -0.83
N SER A 46 -12.48 -0.73 0.36
CA SER A 46 -11.02 -0.75 0.51
C SER A 46 -10.51 -1.76 1.52
N VAL A 47 -9.38 -2.39 1.19
CA VAL A 47 -8.61 -3.26 2.07
C VAL A 47 -7.18 -2.70 2.17
N PHE A 48 -6.59 -2.81 3.34
CA PHE A 48 -5.22 -2.36 3.62
C PHE A 48 -4.42 -3.52 4.18
N ALA A 49 -3.31 -3.85 3.53
CA ALA A 49 -2.41 -4.90 3.97
C ALA A 49 -0.95 -4.50 3.71
N SER A 50 0.01 -5.15 4.37
CA SER A 50 1.44 -4.87 4.16
C SER A 50 2.24 -6.17 4.20
N THR A 51 3.33 -6.23 3.43
CA THR A 51 4.26 -7.37 3.49
C THR A 51 4.90 -7.51 4.86
N THR A 52 5.08 -6.38 5.57
CA THR A 52 5.62 -6.34 6.93
C THR A 52 4.69 -6.97 7.96
N ASP A 53 3.38 -6.77 7.85
CA ASP A 53 2.41 -7.36 8.79
C ASP A 53 2.29 -8.87 8.58
N LEU A 54 2.23 -9.33 7.31
CA LEU A 54 2.24 -10.76 7.01
C LEU A 54 3.53 -11.44 7.50
N PHE A 55 4.68 -10.75 7.37
CA PHE A 55 5.95 -11.22 7.90
C PHE A 55 5.90 -11.36 9.43
N LYS A 56 5.39 -10.35 10.15
CA LYS A 56 5.29 -10.40 11.61
C LYS A 56 4.36 -11.51 12.07
N GLU A 57 3.22 -11.71 11.40
CA GLU A 57 2.34 -12.84 11.66
C GLU A 57 3.07 -14.18 11.52
N ASP A 58 3.74 -14.41 10.39
CA ASP A 58 4.51 -15.64 10.11
C ASP A 58 5.64 -15.84 11.13
N PHE A 59 6.36 -14.77 11.47
CA PHE A 59 7.40 -14.77 12.51
C PHE A 59 6.83 -15.15 13.89
N THR A 60 5.73 -14.52 14.31
CA THR A 60 5.11 -14.81 15.61
C THR A 60 4.53 -16.21 15.66
N LEU A 61 4.03 -16.74 14.54
CA LEU A 61 3.56 -18.12 14.46
C LEU A 61 4.73 -19.11 14.57
N LYS A 62 5.86 -18.82 13.92
CA LYS A 62 7.07 -19.65 13.93
C LYS A 62 7.71 -19.74 15.32
N PHE A 63 7.74 -18.61 16.04
CA PHE A 63 8.39 -18.47 17.35
C PHE A 63 7.37 -18.24 18.47
N ARG A 64 6.18 -18.83 18.37
CA ARG A 64 5.05 -18.58 19.28
C ARG A 64 5.34 -18.86 20.76
N ASP A 65 6.36 -19.69 21.03
CA ASP A 65 6.77 -20.05 22.38
C ASP A 65 7.81 -19.05 22.95
N GLU A 66 8.43 -18.21 22.09
CA GLU A 66 9.42 -17.19 22.48
C GLU A 66 8.95 -15.74 22.27
N ILE A 67 7.94 -15.52 21.40
CA ILE A 67 7.51 -14.20 20.95
C ILE A 67 6.05 -13.95 21.30
N ASP A 68 5.81 -12.86 22.02
CA ASP A 68 4.50 -12.31 22.28
C ASP A 68 4.10 -11.38 21.12
N HIS A 69 3.04 -11.75 20.39
CA HIS A 69 2.58 -11.02 19.22
C HIS A 69 2.13 -9.59 19.56
N ASP A 70 1.34 -9.41 20.61
CA ASP A 70 0.79 -8.11 20.98
C ASP A 70 1.91 -7.15 21.40
N ARG A 71 2.90 -7.66 22.13
CA ARG A 71 4.10 -6.90 22.48
C ARG A 71 4.96 -6.60 21.26
N LEU A 72 5.12 -7.53 20.33
CA LEU A 72 5.86 -7.28 19.09
C LEU A 72 5.23 -6.17 18.25
N LEU A 73 3.91 -6.00 18.29
CA LEU A 73 3.24 -4.90 17.60
C LEU A 73 3.42 -3.56 18.35
N THR A 74 3.24 -3.56 19.68
CA THR A 74 3.05 -2.33 20.47
C THR A 74 4.29 -1.83 21.19
N ASP A 75 5.18 -2.71 21.63
CA ASP A 75 6.33 -2.39 22.48
C ASP A 75 7.61 -2.19 21.63
N ARG A 76 8.11 -0.95 21.59
CA ARG A 76 9.29 -0.58 20.79
C ARG A 76 10.57 -1.20 21.32
N GLU A 77 10.72 -1.31 22.63
CA GLU A 77 11.91 -1.89 23.24
C GLU A 77 11.94 -3.40 22.98
N TYR A 78 10.79 -4.05 23.14
CA TYR A 78 10.62 -5.47 22.83
C TYR A 78 10.95 -5.78 21.35
N LYS A 79 10.45 -4.96 20.40
CA LYS A 79 10.81 -5.09 18.98
C LYS A 79 12.32 -5.04 18.73
N GLU A 80 13.02 -4.15 19.43
CA GLU A 80 14.46 -3.99 19.24
C GLU A 80 15.24 -5.17 19.83
N GLN A 81 14.81 -5.72 20.97
CA GLN A 81 15.37 -6.94 21.57
C GLN A 81 15.29 -8.14 20.60
N HIS A 82 14.20 -8.25 19.84
CA HIS A 82 13.99 -9.35 18.89
C HIS A 82 14.44 -9.02 17.45
N ARG A 83 15.07 -7.86 17.22
CA ARG A 83 15.40 -7.39 15.86
C ARG A 83 16.38 -8.28 15.12
N MET A 84 17.39 -8.82 15.82
CA MET A 84 18.33 -9.77 15.22
C MET A 84 17.62 -11.04 14.75
N MET A 85 16.71 -11.56 15.56
CA MET A 85 15.93 -12.76 15.21
C MET A 85 15.01 -12.51 14.02
N MET A 86 14.30 -11.37 13.99
CA MET A 86 13.49 -10.96 12.84
C MET A 86 14.34 -10.83 11.57
N THR A 87 15.54 -10.26 11.68
CA THR A 87 16.44 -10.08 10.54
C THR A 87 16.96 -11.41 10.01
N ALA A 88 17.31 -12.34 10.90
CA ALA A 88 17.73 -13.70 10.52
C ALA A 88 16.58 -14.43 9.81
N TYR A 89 15.38 -14.42 10.40
CA TYR A 89 14.20 -15.05 9.81
C TYR A 89 13.81 -14.43 8.46
N TRP A 90 13.88 -13.10 8.32
CA TRP A 90 13.67 -12.43 7.04
C TRP A 90 14.68 -12.89 5.98
N THR A 91 15.94 -13.08 6.37
CA THR A 91 17.00 -13.57 5.48
C THR A 91 16.71 -14.99 5.00
N GLU A 92 16.24 -15.87 5.90
CA GLU A 92 15.80 -17.23 5.56
C GLU A 92 14.63 -17.22 4.57
N ILE A 93 13.58 -16.42 4.83
CA ILE A 93 12.43 -16.29 3.93
C ILE A 93 12.86 -15.74 2.58
N LYS A 94 13.71 -14.70 2.55
CA LYS A 94 14.23 -14.12 1.31
C LYS A 94 15.00 -15.14 0.47
N ALA A 95 15.78 -16.01 1.12
CA ALA A 95 16.54 -17.06 0.45
C ALA A 95 15.65 -18.18 -0.11
N LEU A 96 14.55 -18.49 0.58
CA LEU A 96 13.59 -19.51 0.15
C LEU A 96 12.65 -19.00 -0.96
N ASP A 97 11.98 -17.88 -0.69
CA ASP A 97 11.05 -17.23 -1.60
C ASP A 97 10.86 -15.77 -1.17
N GLN A 98 11.64 -14.85 -1.76
CA GLN A 98 11.48 -13.42 -1.51
C GLN A 98 10.08 -12.89 -1.89
N THR A 99 9.35 -13.58 -2.76
CA THR A 99 8.05 -13.15 -3.26
C THR A 99 6.88 -13.66 -2.42
N ARG A 100 7.14 -14.52 -1.42
CA ARG A 100 6.14 -15.20 -0.56
C ARG A 100 5.04 -14.27 -0.05
N TYR A 101 5.38 -13.09 0.44
CA TYR A 101 4.38 -12.16 0.97
C TYR A 101 3.69 -11.34 -0.12
N CYS A 102 4.39 -11.01 -1.21
CA CYS A 102 3.76 -10.35 -2.35
C CYS A 102 2.72 -11.25 -3.03
N SER A 103 3.02 -12.55 -3.18
CA SER A 103 2.08 -13.54 -3.73
C SER A 103 0.84 -13.68 -2.86
N ARG A 104 1.01 -13.75 -1.54
CA ARG A 104 -0.09 -13.83 -0.58
C ARG A 104 -0.99 -12.58 -0.62
N LEU A 105 -0.42 -11.38 -0.74
CA LEU A 105 -1.17 -10.13 -0.89
C LEU A 105 -1.92 -10.06 -2.21
N LEU A 106 -1.32 -10.49 -3.32
CA LEU A 106 -1.96 -10.53 -4.62
C LEU A 106 -3.18 -11.47 -4.60
N GLU A 107 -3.04 -12.63 -3.97
CA GLU A 107 -4.14 -13.58 -3.80
C GLU A 107 -5.28 -12.99 -2.96
N GLN A 108 -4.96 -12.29 -1.86
CA GLN A 108 -5.97 -11.56 -1.07
C GLN A 108 -6.69 -10.49 -1.91
N ALA A 109 -5.96 -9.75 -2.76
CA ALA A 109 -6.54 -8.76 -3.66
C ALA A 109 -7.49 -9.41 -4.67
N ARG A 110 -7.10 -10.54 -5.27
CA ARG A 110 -7.95 -11.30 -6.19
C ARG A 110 -9.22 -11.80 -5.52
N GLN A 111 -9.12 -12.32 -4.30
CA GLN A 111 -10.27 -12.76 -3.52
C GLN A 111 -11.22 -11.62 -3.19
N MET A 112 -10.70 -10.42 -2.90
CA MET A 112 -11.52 -9.22 -2.73
C MET A 112 -12.26 -8.86 -4.02
N PHE A 113 -11.57 -8.88 -5.16
CA PHE A 113 -12.16 -8.49 -6.45
C PHE A 113 -13.11 -9.53 -7.04
N SER A 114 -12.93 -10.82 -6.71
CA SER A 114 -13.79 -11.91 -7.17
C SER A 114 -15.10 -12.03 -6.40
N GLN A 115 -15.21 -11.37 -5.24
CA GLN A 115 -16.46 -11.28 -4.50
C GLN A 115 -17.41 -10.34 -5.24
N THR A 116 -18.08 -10.88 -6.27
CA THR A 116 -19.14 -10.16 -6.98
C THR A 116 -20.27 -9.86 -6.00
N ALA A 117 -20.71 -8.60 -5.96
CA ALA A 117 -21.94 -8.25 -5.26
C ALA A 117 -23.09 -9.09 -5.84
N ALA A 118 -23.87 -9.72 -4.96
CA ALA A 118 -24.88 -10.72 -5.33
C ALA A 118 -26.03 -10.20 -6.21
N ASP A 119 -26.02 -8.92 -6.62
CA ASP A 119 -26.95 -8.38 -7.60
C ASP A 119 -26.35 -7.11 -8.25
N PRO A 120 -26.04 -7.08 -9.56
CA PRO A 120 -25.57 -5.88 -10.26
C PRO A 120 -26.63 -4.77 -10.36
N ALA A 121 -27.90 -5.04 -10.05
CA ALA A 121 -28.98 -4.06 -9.98
C ALA A 121 -29.18 -3.48 -8.56
N SER A 122 -28.41 -3.95 -7.58
CA SER A 122 -28.45 -3.42 -6.23
C SER A 122 -27.62 -2.13 -6.12
N ASP A 123 -28.19 -1.10 -5.49
CA ASP A 123 -27.45 0.11 -5.06
C ASP A 123 -26.31 -0.22 -4.06
N ASP A 124 -26.14 -1.49 -3.66
CA ASP A 124 -25.08 -1.95 -2.75
C ASP A 124 -23.72 -2.26 -3.38
N VAL A 125 -23.58 -2.25 -4.72
CA VAL A 125 -22.30 -2.59 -5.36
C VAL A 125 -21.30 -1.43 -5.25
N ALA A 126 -20.09 -1.71 -4.75
CA ALA A 126 -19.00 -0.74 -4.78
C ALA A 126 -18.60 -0.43 -6.24
N GLN A 127 -18.56 0.86 -6.57
CA GLN A 127 -18.13 1.34 -7.90
C GLN A 127 -16.61 1.31 -8.04
N VAL A 128 -15.87 1.37 -6.93
CA VAL A 128 -14.41 1.26 -6.92
C VAL A 128 -13.99 0.34 -5.79
N ARG A 129 -13.11 -0.62 -6.07
CA ARG A 129 -12.47 -1.48 -5.07
C ARG A 129 -10.98 -1.22 -5.04
N LEU A 130 -10.45 -0.89 -3.86
CA LEU A 130 -9.06 -0.52 -3.66
C LEU A 130 -8.37 -1.51 -2.72
N PHE A 131 -7.33 -2.17 -3.19
CA PHE A 131 -6.45 -2.98 -2.36
C PHE A 131 -5.13 -2.23 -2.13
N PHE A 132 -4.96 -1.64 -0.96
CA PHE A 132 -3.74 -0.93 -0.59
C PHE A 132 -2.68 -1.91 -0.08
N VAL A 133 -1.60 -2.04 -0.83
CA VAL A 133 -0.36 -2.66 -0.34
C VAL A 133 0.51 -1.56 0.24
N THR A 134 0.50 -1.47 1.56
CA THR A 134 1.20 -0.42 2.30
C THR A 134 2.63 -0.86 2.63
N GLY A 135 3.59 0.07 2.52
CA GLY A 135 4.96 -0.19 2.94
C GLY A 135 5.78 -0.98 1.92
N VAL A 136 5.58 -0.75 0.62
CA VAL A 136 6.47 -1.24 -0.43
C VAL A 136 7.82 -0.52 -0.32
N ARG A 137 8.91 -1.30 -0.27
CA ARG A 137 10.26 -0.84 0.06
C ARG A 137 11.29 -1.12 -1.04
N TYR A 138 11.00 -2.05 -1.95
CA TYR A 138 11.94 -2.46 -2.99
C TYR A 138 11.32 -2.42 -4.39
N SER A 139 12.14 -2.16 -5.41
CA SER A 139 11.68 -2.17 -6.81
C SER A 139 11.16 -3.54 -7.25
N TRP A 140 11.78 -4.62 -6.78
CA TRP A 140 11.36 -5.99 -7.12
C TRP A 140 9.95 -6.32 -6.62
N GLU A 141 9.49 -5.71 -5.52
CA GLU A 141 8.09 -5.87 -5.06
C GLU A 141 7.14 -5.27 -6.09
N ILE A 142 7.45 -4.07 -6.60
CA ILE A 142 6.65 -3.41 -7.65
C ILE A 142 6.66 -4.26 -8.92
N GLU A 143 7.84 -4.70 -9.36
CA GLU A 143 8.01 -5.55 -10.55
C GLU A 143 7.24 -6.87 -10.42
N TYR A 144 7.17 -7.45 -9.22
CA TYR A 144 6.39 -8.65 -8.97
C TYR A 144 4.90 -8.44 -9.25
N PHE A 145 4.30 -7.36 -8.73
CA PHE A 145 2.89 -7.04 -8.99
C PHE A 145 2.65 -6.69 -10.47
N GLU A 146 3.55 -5.92 -11.10
CA GLU A 146 3.48 -5.60 -12.54
C GLU A 146 3.42 -6.87 -13.40
N GLN A 147 4.37 -7.78 -13.19
CA GLN A 147 4.47 -9.00 -13.98
C GLN A 147 3.31 -9.96 -13.70
N SER A 148 2.88 -10.08 -12.44
CA SER A 148 1.83 -11.02 -12.06
C SER A 148 0.46 -10.61 -12.62
N LEU A 149 0.14 -9.31 -12.59
CA LEU A 149 -1.11 -8.79 -13.17
C LEU A 149 -1.11 -8.88 -14.70
N HIS A 150 0.03 -8.54 -15.34
CA HIS A 150 0.14 -8.63 -16.79
C HIS A 150 -0.04 -10.08 -17.30
N ARG A 151 0.56 -11.06 -16.61
CA ARG A 151 0.47 -12.48 -17.00
C ARG A 151 -0.94 -13.07 -16.83
N ALA A 152 -1.67 -12.63 -15.82
CA ALA A 152 -3.00 -13.15 -15.52
C ALA A 152 -4.11 -12.51 -16.37
N ALA A 153 -3.80 -11.45 -17.14
CA ALA A 153 -4.80 -10.63 -17.82
C ALA A 153 -5.91 -10.14 -16.87
N ASP A 154 -5.53 -9.83 -15.61
CA ASP A 154 -6.43 -9.33 -14.60
C ASP A 154 -6.94 -7.94 -15.02
N ASP A 155 -8.27 -7.72 -15.02
CA ASP A 155 -8.88 -6.39 -15.17
C ASP A 155 -8.75 -5.59 -13.86
N VAL A 156 -7.50 -5.39 -13.44
CA VAL A 156 -7.09 -4.77 -12.20
C VAL A 156 -6.02 -3.75 -12.51
N ARG A 157 -6.28 -2.50 -12.14
CA ARG A 157 -5.31 -1.42 -12.32
C ARG A 157 -4.25 -1.45 -11.23
N LEU A 158 -2.98 -1.36 -11.62
CA LEU A 158 -1.89 -1.14 -10.68
C LEU A 158 -1.61 0.37 -10.56
N VAL A 159 -1.56 0.88 -9.33
CA VAL A 159 -1.22 2.28 -9.03
C VAL A 159 0.01 2.33 -8.13
N ARG A 160 1.10 2.94 -8.60
CA ARG A 160 2.35 3.16 -7.86
C ARG A 160 2.29 4.55 -7.22
N LEU A 161 2.07 4.60 -5.92
CA LEU A 161 1.94 5.83 -5.15
C LEU A 161 3.19 6.07 -4.28
N ARG A 162 3.95 7.13 -4.58
CA ARG A 162 5.04 7.61 -3.73
C ARG A 162 4.55 8.70 -2.79
N VAL A 163 4.82 8.52 -1.50
CA VAL A 163 4.69 9.55 -0.48
C VAL A 163 6.06 10.13 -0.21
N GLN A 164 6.19 11.43 -0.39
CA GLN A 164 7.40 12.19 -0.14
C GLN A 164 7.10 13.38 0.77
N SER A 165 8.15 13.90 1.40
CA SER A 165 8.03 15.08 2.25
C SER A 165 9.33 15.87 2.18
N PRO A 166 9.27 17.22 2.09
CA PRO A 166 10.44 18.06 2.19
C PRO A 166 11.20 17.81 3.50
N LEU A 167 12.53 17.84 3.43
CA LEU A 167 13.38 17.60 4.60
C LEU A 167 13.05 18.54 5.78
N GLU A 168 12.76 19.81 5.48
CA GLU A 168 12.40 20.79 6.52
C GLU A 168 11.09 20.43 7.22
N PHE A 169 10.10 19.92 6.50
CA PHE A 169 8.85 19.45 7.12
C PHE A 169 9.08 18.19 7.96
N LYS A 170 9.91 17.25 7.47
CA LYS A 170 10.31 16.09 8.27
C LYS A 170 10.96 16.48 9.59
N LYS A 171 11.88 17.46 9.57
CA LYS A 171 12.54 17.98 10.78
C LYS A 171 11.55 18.60 11.75
N GLN A 172 10.54 19.33 11.25
CA GLN A 172 9.45 19.87 12.09
C GLN A 172 8.65 18.76 12.79
N LEU A 173 8.49 17.60 12.13
CA LEU A 173 7.86 16.41 12.72
C LEU A 173 8.78 15.60 13.65
N GLY A 174 10.01 16.08 13.91
CA GLY A 174 10.97 15.42 14.80
C GLY A 174 11.89 14.40 14.11
N TRP A 175 11.93 14.38 12.78
CA TRP A 175 12.94 13.59 12.06
C TRP A 175 14.34 14.11 12.37
N HIS A 176 15.23 13.18 12.65
CA HIS A 176 16.67 13.38 12.72
C HIS A 176 17.34 12.25 11.96
N GLU A 177 18.48 12.56 11.36
CA GLU A 177 19.29 11.57 10.66
C GLU A 177 19.65 10.40 11.58
N SER A 178 19.49 9.19 11.08
CA SER A 178 19.74 7.95 11.80
C SER A 178 20.26 6.91 10.82
N PRO A 179 21.08 5.93 11.26
CA PRO A 179 21.59 4.87 10.37
C PRO A 179 20.50 4.14 9.57
N ILE A 180 19.26 4.11 10.08
CA ILE A 180 18.12 3.52 9.36
C ILE A 180 17.79 4.24 8.04
N ASP A 181 18.06 5.54 7.93
CA ASP A 181 17.72 6.32 6.73
C ASP A 181 18.62 5.94 5.53
N SER A 182 19.75 5.26 5.77
CA SER A 182 20.64 4.70 4.74
C SER A 182 20.38 3.21 4.48
N HIS A 183 19.55 2.55 5.28
CA HIS A 183 19.25 1.12 5.14
C HIS A 183 18.46 0.83 3.87
N GLU A 184 18.64 -0.36 3.28
CA GLU A 184 17.99 -0.75 2.02
C GLU A 184 16.46 -0.65 2.07
N THR A 185 15.86 -0.83 3.25
CA THR A 185 14.42 -0.69 3.48
C THR A 185 13.90 0.74 3.30
N GLU A 186 14.78 1.74 3.34
CA GLU A 186 14.45 3.16 3.17
C GLU A 186 14.96 3.71 1.83
N THR A 187 16.04 3.16 1.28
CA THR A 187 16.69 3.61 0.04
C THR A 187 16.41 2.74 -1.18
N GLY A 188 15.79 1.57 -1.01
CA GLY A 188 15.55 0.55 -2.05
C GLY A 188 14.66 0.99 -3.23
N LEU A 189 14.12 2.21 -3.17
CA LEU A 189 13.30 2.83 -4.20
C LEU A 189 13.79 4.23 -4.59
N ASP A 190 15.00 4.64 -4.19
CA ASP A 190 15.53 5.98 -4.47
C ASP A 190 15.79 6.21 -5.97
N SER A 191 16.16 5.16 -6.69
CA SER A 191 16.33 5.18 -8.14
C SER A 191 15.06 4.83 -8.92
N PHE A 192 13.97 4.46 -8.25
CA PHE A 192 12.72 4.11 -8.92
C PHE A 192 11.98 5.39 -9.35
N GLY A 193 11.88 5.60 -10.67
CA GLY A 193 11.28 6.81 -11.25
C GLY A 193 9.87 6.65 -11.82
N ARG A 194 9.36 5.42 -11.96
CA ARG A 194 8.10 5.13 -12.67
C ARG A 194 6.87 5.21 -11.76
N TRP A 195 6.69 6.32 -11.06
CA TRP A 195 5.54 6.52 -10.17
C TRP A 195 4.34 7.05 -10.94
N ASP A 196 3.17 6.43 -10.74
CA ASP A 196 1.92 6.91 -11.32
C ASP A 196 1.43 8.18 -10.60
N LEU A 197 1.59 8.19 -9.27
CA LEU A 197 1.19 9.29 -8.42
C LEU A 197 2.27 9.58 -7.38
N VAL A 198 2.47 10.87 -7.10
CA VAL A 198 3.35 11.35 -6.04
C VAL A 198 2.57 12.29 -5.13
N PHE A 199 2.44 11.94 -3.86
CA PHE A 199 1.90 12.79 -2.82
C PHE A 199 3.03 13.48 -2.07
N THR A 200 3.00 14.82 -2.04
CA THR A 200 3.95 15.62 -1.27
C THR A 200 3.29 16.04 0.03
N ASN A 201 3.77 15.51 1.14
CA ASN A 201 3.35 15.88 2.48
C ASN A 201 4.22 17.03 3.01
N ASP A 202 3.67 18.24 2.94
CA ASP A 202 4.35 19.50 3.27
C ASP A 202 3.55 20.39 4.23
N LYS A 203 2.44 19.90 4.76
CA LYS A 203 1.56 20.62 5.68
C LYS A 203 0.83 19.68 6.63
N LEU A 204 0.43 20.22 7.77
CA LEU A 204 -0.35 19.51 8.78
C LEU A 204 -1.83 19.44 8.40
N GLY A 205 -2.52 18.46 8.99
CA GLY A 205 -3.96 18.25 8.83
C GLY A 205 -4.33 17.35 7.64
N ASP A 206 -5.60 16.96 7.61
CA ASP A 206 -6.07 15.88 6.73
C ASP A 206 -6.59 16.41 5.39
N GLU A 207 -6.93 17.70 5.29
CA GLU A 207 -7.59 18.28 4.11
C GLU A 207 -6.81 18.03 2.81
N HIS A 208 -5.49 18.26 2.82
CA HIS A 208 -4.66 18.04 1.65
C HIS A 208 -4.62 16.56 1.24
N THR A 209 -4.49 15.68 2.21
CA THR A 209 -4.47 14.23 2.01
C THR A 209 -5.81 13.75 1.46
N THR A 210 -6.92 14.24 2.02
CA THR A 210 -8.29 13.94 1.58
C THR A 210 -8.53 14.41 0.16
N CYS A 211 -8.17 15.65 -0.18
CA CYS A 211 -8.26 16.16 -1.56
C CYS A 211 -7.42 15.32 -2.53
N PHE A 212 -6.20 14.94 -2.16
CA PHE A 212 -5.37 14.09 -3.00
C PHE A 212 -6.01 12.71 -3.24
N LEU A 213 -6.47 12.05 -2.19
CA LEU A 213 -7.10 10.72 -2.30
C LEU A 213 -8.38 10.77 -3.12
N ARG A 214 -9.24 11.78 -2.91
CA ARG A 214 -10.50 11.88 -3.64
C ARG A 214 -10.31 12.35 -5.07
N ASP A 215 -9.53 13.41 -5.28
CA ASP A 215 -9.52 14.15 -6.55
C ASP A 215 -8.37 13.71 -7.47
N ARG A 216 -7.33 13.07 -6.94
CA ARG A 216 -6.19 12.57 -7.75
C ARG A 216 -6.20 11.05 -7.85
N LEU A 217 -6.27 10.34 -6.74
CA LEU A 217 -6.24 8.87 -6.77
C LEU A 217 -7.48 8.29 -7.45
N LEU A 218 -8.69 8.68 -7.05
CA LEU A 218 -9.90 8.14 -7.71
C LEU A 218 -10.00 8.59 -9.17
N SER A 219 -9.62 9.83 -9.49
CA SER A 219 -9.54 10.31 -10.88
C SER A 219 -8.58 9.50 -11.73
N PHE A 220 -7.41 9.17 -11.18
CA PHE A 220 -6.45 8.33 -11.87
C PHE A 220 -7.07 6.97 -12.14
N ILE A 221 -7.72 6.35 -11.16
CA ILE A 221 -8.31 5.02 -11.30
C ILE A 221 -9.44 5.01 -12.33
N GLY A 222 -10.30 6.03 -12.32
CA GLY A 222 -11.45 6.16 -13.22
C GLY A 222 -11.10 6.63 -14.64
N SER A 223 -9.88 7.12 -14.91
CA SER A 223 -9.50 7.52 -16.26
C SER A 223 -9.22 6.26 -17.10
N ALA A 224 -10.00 6.00 -18.16
CA ALA A 224 -9.73 4.89 -19.08
C ALA A 224 -8.28 4.94 -19.57
N THR A 225 -7.56 3.81 -19.47
CA THR A 225 -6.26 3.66 -20.14
C THR A 225 -6.51 3.63 -21.64
N SER A 226 -6.33 4.75 -22.33
CA SER A 226 -6.12 4.70 -23.77
C SER A 226 -4.84 3.90 -24.01
N PRO A 227 -4.87 2.78 -24.75
CA PRO A 227 -3.64 2.15 -25.19
C PRO A 227 -2.92 3.14 -26.09
N GLU A 228 -1.65 3.43 -25.83
CA GLU A 228 -0.86 4.23 -26.75
C GLU A 228 -0.88 3.55 -28.13
N PRO A 229 -1.16 4.29 -29.21
CA PRO A 229 -1.04 3.73 -30.55
C PRO A 229 0.43 3.43 -30.80
N GLY A 230 0.73 2.15 -31.07
CA GLY A 230 2.08 1.69 -31.38
C GLY A 230 2.73 2.56 -32.46
N GLY A 231 3.89 3.13 -32.11
CA GLY A 231 4.78 3.76 -33.07
C GLY A 231 5.39 2.68 -33.96
N GLY A 232 5.12 2.80 -35.26
CA GLY A 232 5.71 1.97 -36.31
C GLY A 232 7.14 2.33 -36.66
#